data_AF-N1ZZX5-F1
#
_entry.id   AF-N1ZZX5-F1
#
_cell.length_a   1.000
_cell.length_b   1.000
_cell.length_c   1.000
_cell.angle_alpha   90.00
_cell.angle_beta   90.00
_cell.angle_gamma   90.00
#
_symmetry.space_group_name_H-M   'P 1'
#
loop_
_entity.id
_entity.type
_entity.pdbx_description
1 polymer ?
#
loop_
_entity_poly.entity_id
_entity_poly.type
_entity_poly.pdbx_seq_one_letter_code
_entity_poly.pdbx_strand_id
1 'polypeptide(L)' 'MTDLEISNYLAKHNYKVKPQNFLMDVLNTSPQIIDEKYDFRTRIMTLITPQNTFSFEWNY' A
#
# COMPACT_ATOMS: atom_id res chain seq x y z
N MET A 1 7.27 8.05 -2.30
CA MET A 1 5.97 8.63 -1.96
C MET A 1 5.95 9.03 -0.50
N THR A 2 5.22 10.09 -0.19
CA THR A 2 4.81 10.51 1.16
C THR A 2 3.49 9.85 1.53
N ASP A 3 3.13 9.87 2.81
CA ASP A 3 1.83 9.38 3.30
C ASP A 3 0.62 9.97 2.53
N LEU A 4 0.66 11.26 2.17
CA LEU A 4 -0.42 11.90 1.42
C LEU A 4 -0.53 11.32 -0.01
N GLU A 5 0.61 11.05 -0.65
CA GLU A 5 0.65 10.44 -1.98
C GLU A 5 0.17 8.99 -1.95
N ILE A 6 0.56 8.22 -0.93
CA ILE A 6 0.05 6.84 -0.72
C ILE A 6 -1.47 6.87 -0.54
N SER A 7 -1.98 7.77 0.31
CA SER A 7 -3.43 7.92 0.54
C SER A 7 -4.17 8.26 -0.76
N ASN A 8 -3.68 9.24 -1.52
CA ASN A 8 -4.28 9.64 -2.79
C ASN A 8 -4.23 8.51 -3.84
N TYR A 9 -3.13 7.75 -3.89
CA TYR A 9 -3.01 6.58 -4.76
C TYR A 9 -4.05 5.52 -4.41
N LEU A 10 -4.14 5.14 -3.13
CA LEU A 10 -5.10 4.14 -2.68
C LEU A 10 -6.55 4.57 -2.95
N ALA A 11 -6.88 5.84 -2.70
CA ALA A 11 -8.20 6.39 -2.99
C ALA A 11 -8.54 6.32 -4.50
N LYS A 12 -7.59 6.68 -5.38
CA LYS A 12 -7.77 6.60 -6.84
C LYS A 12 -8.00 5.16 -7.33
N HIS A 13 -7.45 4.19 -6.62
CA HIS A 13 -7.59 2.76 -6.90
C HIS A 13 -8.73 2.09 -6.11
N ASN A 14 -9.61 2.86 -5.46
CA ASN A 14 -10.70 2.36 -4.62
C ASN A 14 -10.23 1.34 -3.55
N TYR A 15 -9.02 1.52 -3.02
CA TYR A 15 -8.38 0.61 -2.07
C TYR A 15 -8.24 -0.83 -2.57
N LYS A 16 -8.23 -1.03 -3.90
CA LYS A 16 -7.98 -2.33 -4.54
C LYS A 16 -6.83 -2.17 -5.53
N VAL A 17 -5.67 -2.71 -5.18
CA VAL A 17 -4.45 -2.49 -5.96
C VAL A 17 -3.92 -3.81 -6.52
N LYS A 18 -3.48 -3.77 -7.78
CA LYS A 18 -2.77 -4.90 -8.39
C LYS A 18 -1.33 -4.98 -7.86
N PRO A 19 -0.81 -6.18 -7.54
CA PRO A 19 0.54 -6.38 -7.01
C PRO A 19 1.64 -5.65 -7.76
N GLN A 20 1.63 -5.79 -9.10
CA GLN A 20 2.71 -5.30 -9.95
C GLN A 20 2.77 -3.77 -9.96
N ASN A 21 1.61 -3.12 -10.04
CA ASN A 21 1.51 -1.66 -9.99
C ASN A 21 1.92 -1.15 -8.61
N PHE A 22 1.46 -1.82 -7.54
CA PHE A 22 1.77 -1.43 -6.18
C PHE A 22 3.29 -1.50 -5.87
N LEU A 23 3.94 -2.58 -6.32
CA LEU A 23 5.40 -2.76 -6.18
C LEU A 23 6.19 -1.65 -6.89
N MET A 24 5.83 -1.35 -8.14
CA MET A 24 6.55 -0.35 -8.94
C MET A 24 6.27 1.09 -8.47
N ASP A 25 5.02 1.41 -8.18
CA ASP A 25 4.58 2.78 -7.92
C ASP A 25 4.80 3.21 -6.47
N VAL A 26 4.65 2.29 -5.51
CA VAL A 26 4.59 2.62 -4.08
C VAL A 26 5.77 2.01 -3.31
N LEU A 27 5.96 0.69 -3.33
CA LEU A 27 7.00 0.05 -2.52
C LEU A 27 8.42 0.48 -2.92
N ASN A 28 8.69 0.54 -4.22
CA ASN A 28 10.01 0.95 -4.71
C ASN A 28 10.26 2.46 -4.62
N THR A 29 9.23 3.28 -4.43
CA THR A 29 9.38 4.75 -4.45
C THR A 29 9.19 5.38 -3.07
N SER A 30 8.69 4.62 -2.08
CA SER A 30 8.36 5.13 -0.75
C SER A 30 9.38 4.68 0.30
N PRO A 31 10.43 5.48 0.55
CA PRO A 31 11.42 5.18 1.58
C PRO A 31 10.86 5.29 3.01
N GLN A 32 9.62 5.78 3.16
CA GLN A 32 8.95 5.96 4.46
C GLN A 32 8.25 4.68 4.93
N ILE A 33 8.11 3.66 4.08
CA ILE A 33 7.52 2.38 4.50
C ILE A 33 8.56 1.65 5.35
N ILE A 34 8.20 1.38 6.60
CA ILE A 34 9.05 0.68 7.55
C ILE A 34 8.65 -0.78 7.72
N ASP A 35 7.38 -1.12 7.45
CA ASP A 35 6.93 -2.50 7.54
C ASP A 35 5.77 -2.85 6.58
N GLU A 36 5.84 -4.12 6.24
CA GLU A 36 5.12 -5.02 5.38
C GLU A 36 4.17 -6.07 5.96
N LYS A 37 2.84 -5.99 5.86
CA LYS A 37 2.01 -7.14 6.28
C LYS A 37 0.91 -7.51 5.31
N TYR A 38 1.04 -8.69 4.73
CA TYR A 38 0.01 -9.30 3.91
C TYR A 38 -0.74 -10.42 4.64
N ASP A 39 -2.07 -10.35 4.65
CA ASP A 39 -2.96 -11.41 5.11
C ASP A 39 -3.55 -12.17 3.92
N PHE A 40 -3.11 -13.42 3.73
CA PHE A 40 -3.57 -14.30 2.66
C PHE A 40 -5.06 -14.67 2.75
N ARG A 41 -5.65 -14.67 3.95
CA ARG A 41 -7.07 -15.07 4.14
C ARG A 41 -8.01 -13.98 3.65
N THR A 42 -7.70 -12.73 3.99
CA THR A 42 -8.52 -11.56 3.67
C THR A 42 -8.05 -10.86 2.40
N ARG A 43 -6.87 -11.22 1.88
CA ARG A 43 -6.17 -10.55 0.78
C ARG A 43 -5.91 -9.07 1.08
N ILE A 44 -5.70 -8.72 2.35
CA ILE A 44 -5.43 -7.35 2.75
C ILE A 44 -3.93 -7.17 2.93
N MET A 45 -3.38 -6.15 2.26
CA MET A 45 -2.06 -5.60 2.51
C MET A 45 -2.17 -4.48 3.52
N THR A 46 -1.25 -4.45 4.48
CA THR A 46 -1.07 -3.36 5.43
C THR A 46 0.35 -2.83 5.33
N LEU A 47 0.46 -1.52 5.08
CA LEU A 47 1.71 -0.78 5.11
C LEU A 47 1.78 0.01 6.39
N ILE A 48 2.97 0.04 6.99
CA ILE A 48 3.25 0.86 8.15
C ILE A 48 4.31 1.88 7.73
N THR A 49 4.00 3.15 7.95
CA THR A 49 4.96 4.26 7.92
C THR A 49 5.13 4.78 9.35
N PRO A 50 6.14 5.60 9.67
CA PRO A 50 6.32 6.11 11.03
C PRO A 50 5.14 6.96 11.51
N GLN A 51 4.31 7.49 10.60
CA GLN A 51 3.20 8.37 10.90
C GLN A 51 1.82 7.73 10.68
N ASN A 52 1.69 6.73 9.79
CA ASN A 52 0.40 6.18 9.41
C ASN A 52 0.44 4.67 9.12
N THR A 53 -0.76 4.08 9.13
CA THR A 53 -1.00 2.71 8.70
C THR A 53 -2.03 2.71 7.58
N PHE A 54 -1.70 2.06 6.46
CA PHE A 54 -2.57 1.97 5.29
C PHE A 54 -2.95 0.51 5.05
N SER A 55 -4.24 0.22 4.92
CA SER A 55 -4.72 -1.11 4.57
C SER A 55 -5.53 -1.08 3.28
N PHE A 56 -5.29 -2.04 2.39
CA PHE A 56 -5.98 -2.14 1.10
C PHE A 56 -6.04 -3.58 0.61
N GLU A 57 -6.99 -3.87 -0.27
CA GLU A 57 -7.13 -5.19 -0.89
C GLU A 57 -6.05 -5.38 -1.97
N TRP A 58 -5.25 -6.42 -1.77
CA TRP A 58 -4.25 -6.89 -2.71
C TRP A 58 -4.93 -7.81 -3.74
N ASN A 59 -5.30 -7.25 -4.88
CA ASN A 59 -6.04 -7.97 -5.92
C ASN A 59 -5.08 -8.66 -6.90
N TYR A 60 -4.77 -9.92 -6.61
CA TYR A 60 -3.96 -10.82 -7.44
C TYR A 60 -4.69 -11.28 -8.71
#